data_AF-A0A927LKS3-F1
#
_entry.id   AF-A0A927LKS3-F1
#
_cell.length_a   1.000
_cell.length_b   1.000
_cell.length_c   1.000
_cell.angle_alpha   90.00
_cell.angle_beta   90.00
_cell.angle_gamma   90.00
#
_symmetry.space_group_name_H-M   'P 1'
#
loop_
_entity.id
_entity.type
_entity.pdbx_description
1 polymer ?
#
loop_
_entity_poly.entity_id
_entity_poly.type
_entity_poly.pdbx_seq_one_letter_code
_entity_poly.pdbx_strand_id
1 'polypeptide(L)'
;MDQIWTTFLQACYWWLTLQILGLSIFRLKISRYLTHVIISTLLLSQITIVLLTFKIIYLLSVLQPIGYFLCVFLIYRFKLWHSFLLVSITYVTNVILELSFNLAIANFDHGKFVEITRNDYIIQIYFLCSVNLVLSFILNKLRIGFSFITSRSHSSKSAKFPTKFYLVLVLGSLLLYFSGVSFIFYNKIILIIHSMLFLVFLYLIHMSYEKELED
;
A
#
# COMPACT_ATOMS: atom_id res chain seq x y z
N MET A 1 14.11 -2.39 26.23
CA MET A 1 13.35 -1.17 25.87
C MET A 1 13.76 -0.65 24.50
N ASP A 2 15.05 -0.68 24.16
CA ASP A 2 15.56 -0.16 22.87
C ASP A 2 14.91 -0.77 21.63
N GLN A 3 14.66 -2.09 21.65
CA GLN A 3 14.03 -2.79 20.52
C GLN A 3 12.59 -2.32 20.20
N ILE A 4 11.84 -1.86 21.21
CA ILE A 4 10.47 -1.35 21.00
C ILE A 4 10.54 0.00 20.28
N TRP A 5 11.47 0.86 20.70
CA TRP A 5 11.69 2.17 20.08
C TRP A 5 12.19 2.05 18.64
N THR A 6 13.11 1.14 18.36
CA THR A 6 13.57 0.91 16.97
C THR A 6 12.44 0.43 16.09
N THR A 7 11.60 -0.48 16.59
CA THR A 7 10.42 -0.98 15.86
C THR A 7 9.38 0.11 15.62
N PHE A 8 9.18 1.00 16.61
CA PHE A 8 8.31 2.17 16.45
C PHE A 8 8.79 3.09 15.35
N LEU A 9 10.08 3.45 15.37
CA LEU A 9 10.67 4.35 14.39
C LEU A 9 10.62 3.74 12.98
N GLN A 10 10.87 2.43 12.86
CA GLN A 10 10.71 1.69 11.60
C GLN A 10 9.26 1.73 11.10
N ALA A 11 8.28 1.47 11.97
CA ALA A 11 6.87 1.54 11.61
C ALA A 11 6.46 2.96 11.20
N CYS A 12 6.90 3.99 11.94
CA CYS A 12 6.67 5.39 11.57
C CYS A 12 7.25 5.72 10.20
N TYR A 13 8.50 5.31 9.94
CA TYR A 13 9.15 5.57 8.66
C TYR A 13 8.44 4.86 7.50
N TRP A 14 8.08 3.59 7.70
CA TRP A 14 7.28 2.81 6.76
C TRP A 14 5.96 3.51 6.40
N TRP A 15 5.14 3.79 7.42
CA TRP A 15 3.83 4.40 7.22
C TRP A 15 3.90 5.81 6.62
N LEU A 16 4.93 6.59 6.97
CA LEU A 16 5.16 7.90 6.40
C LEU A 16 5.41 7.80 4.90
N THR A 17 6.37 6.96 4.49
CA THR A 17 6.75 6.83 3.08
C THR A 17 5.65 6.18 2.24
N LEU A 18 4.93 5.20 2.79
CA LEU A 18 3.78 4.56 2.14
C LEU A 18 2.68 5.58 1.82
N GLN A 19 2.36 6.46 2.78
CA GLN A 19 1.34 7.49 2.59
C GLN A 19 1.78 8.58 1.62
N ILE A 20 3.03 9.00 1.67
CA ILE A 20 3.62 9.94 0.70
C ILE A 20 3.53 9.36 -0.72
N LEU A 21 3.82 8.07 -0.89
CA LEU A 21 3.67 7.39 -2.16
C LEU A 21 2.21 7.38 -2.62
N GLY A 22 1.29 6.98 -1.76
CA GLY A 22 -0.14 6.98 -2.08
C GLY A 22 -0.62 8.35 -2.55
N LEU A 23 -0.28 9.43 -1.83
CA LEU A 23 -0.62 10.79 -2.24
C LEU A 23 0.00 11.17 -3.59
N SER A 24 1.25 10.76 -3.84
CA SER A 24 1.97 11.07 -5.08
C SER A 24 1.37 10.35 -6.29
N ILE A 25 0.94 9.08 -6.13
CA ILE A 25 0.24 8.32 -7.19
C ILE A 25 -1.03 9.05 -7.65
N PHE A 26 -1.74 9.74 -6.74
CA PHE A 26 -2.94 10.51 -7.06
C PHE A 26 -2.69 12.01 -7.25
N ARG A 27 -1.45 12.41 -7.55
CA ARG A 27 -1.04 13.81 -7.79
C ARG A 27 -1.53 14.79 -6.70
N LEU A 28 -1.72 14.32 -5.47
CA LEU A 28 -2.18 15.13 -4.36
C LEU A 28 -1.00 15.89 -3.76
N LYS A 29 -1.17 17.20 -3.54
CA LYS A 29 -0.14 18.04 -2.93
C LYS A 29 0.14 17.59 -1.50
N ILE A 30 1.29 16.94 -1.27
CA ILE A 30 1.70 16.42 0.04
C ILE A 30 1.68 17.52 1.11
N SER A 31 2.13 18.74 0.78
CA SER A 31 2.16 19.88 1.72
C SER A 31 0.80 20.20 2.33
N ARG A 32 -0.29 19.95 1.60
CA ARG A 32 -1.66 20.17 2.08
C ARG A 32 -2.11 19.11 3.09
N TYR A 33 -1.57 17.90 2.97
CA TYR A 33 -1.97 16.75 3.77
C TYR A 33 -0.95 16.39 4.86
N LEU A 34 0.14 17.14 5.01
CA LEU A 34 1.24 16.82 5.93
C LEU A 34 0.77 16.53 7.36
N THR A 35 -0.11 17.37 7.92
CA THR A 35 -0.67 17.15 9.26
C THR A 35 -1.45 15.84 9.35
N HIS A 36 -2.24 15.52 8.32
CA HIS A 36 -3.01 14.27 8.25
C HIS A 36 -2.08 13.06 8.16
N VAL A 37 -1.01 13.16 7.36
CA VAL A 37 0.05 12.14 7.23
C VAL A 37 0.73 11.87 8.56
N ILE A 38 1.11 12.91 9.30
CA ILE A 38 1.79 12.75 10.59
C ILE A 38 0.85 12.06 11.59
N ILE A 39 -0.40 12.52 11.71
CA ILE A 39 -1.38 11.94 12.64
C ILE A 39 -1.67 10.47 12.31
N SER A 40 -1.95 10.15 11.05
CA SER A 40 -2.23 8.76 10.64
C SER A 40 -1.00 7.87 10.80
N THR A 41 0.21 8.37 10.52
CA THR A 41 1.46 7.62 10.72
C THR A 41 1.64 7.23 12.19
N LEU A 42 1.37 8.15 13.12
CA LEU A 42 1.43 7.88 14.55
C LEU A 42 0.38 6.85 14.97
N LEU A 43 -0.86 6.94 14.48
CA LEU A 43 -1.89 5.96 14.81
C LEU A 43 -1.57 4.55 14.27
N LEU A 44 -1.15 4.46 13.01
CA LEU A 44 -0.88 3.18 12.34
C LEU A 44 0.39 2.50 12.87
N SER A 45 1.40 3.27 13.25
CA SER A 45 2.59 2.73 13.92
C SER A 45 2.26 2.16 15.30
N GLN A 46 1.37 2.79 16.08
CA GLN A 46 0.89 2.22 17.35
C GLN A 46 0.16 0.89 17.14
N ILE A 47 -0.73 0.81 16.15
CA ILE A 47 -1.41 -0.46 15.79
C ILE A 47 -0.37 -1.53 15.43
N THR A 48 0.66 -1.16 14.68
CA THR A 48 1.73 -2.07 14.28
C THR A 48 2.51 -2.61 15.48
N ILE A 49 2.87 -1.75 16.44
CA ILE A 49 3.55 -2.16 17.68
C ILE A 49 2.68 -3.09 18.52
N VAL A 50 1.40 -2.74 18.70
CA VAL A 50 0.47 -3.54 19.49
C VAL A 50 0.42 -4.95 18.91
N LEU A 51 0.22 -5.08 17.59
CA LEU A 51 0.15 -6.38 16.92
C LEU A 51 1.46 -7.18 17.03
N LEU A 52 2.62 -6.51 16.89
CA LEU A 52 3.93 -7.15 17.08
C LEU A 52 4.16 -7.60 18.53
N THR A 53 3.76 -6.78 19.51
CA THR A 53 3.93 -7.07 20.94
C THR A 53 3.10 -8.28 21.36
N PHE A 54 1.88 -8.41 20.86
CA PHE A 54 1.03 -9.58 21.12
C PHE A 54 1.39 -10.80 20.26
N LYS A 55 2.42 -10.70 19.39
CA LYS A 55 2.85 -11.75 18.45
C LYS A 55 1.75 -12.20 17.48
N ILE A 56 0.78 -11.33 17.21
CA ILE A 56 -0.35 -11.58 16.31
C ILE A 56 -0.01 -11.02 14.92
N ILE A 57 1.15 -11.42 14.40
CA ILE A 57 1.74 -10.90 13.16
C ILE A 57 0.81 -11.17 11.96
N TYR A 58 0.08 -12.28 12.00
CA TYR A 58 -0.87 -12.64 10.95
C TYR A 58 -2.03 -11.65 10.78
N LEU A 59 -2.39 -10.89 11.82
CA LEU A 59 -3.40 -9.84 11.69
C LEU A 59 -2.85 -8.56 11.05
N LEU A 60 -1.53 -8.39 10.90
CA LEU A 60 -0.97 -7.19 10.26
C LEU A 60 -1.48 -7.07 8.82
N SER A 61 -1.49 -8.17 8.07
CA SER A 61 -1.93 -8.23 6.67
C SER A 61 -3.40 -7.83 6.47
N VAL A 62 -4.21 -7.84 7.53
CA VAL A 62 -5.65 -7.53 7.49
C VAL A 62 -5.93 -6.18 8.15
N LEU A 63 -5.45 -6.01 9.39
CA LEU A 63 -5.73 -4.82 10.19
C LEU A 63 -4.98 -3.58 9.68
N GLN A 64 -3.78 -3.72 9.12
CA GLN A 64 -3.04 -2.56 8.61
C GLN A 64 -3.73 -1.92 7.38
N PRO A 65 -4.16 -2.68 6.35
CA PRO A 65 -4.95 -2.10 5.25
C PRO A 65 -6.26 -1.45 5.73
N ILE A 66 -6.98 -2.11 6.66
CA ILE A 66 -8.24 -1.57 7.22
C ILE A 66 -7.96 -0.28 7.99
N GLY A 67 -6.94 -0.27 8.85
CA GLY A 67 -6.52 0.91 9.59
C GLY A 67 -6.14 2.05 8.66
N TYR A 68 -5.40 1.77 7.58
CA TYR A 68 -5.02 2.77 6.60
C TYR A 68 -6.26 3.33 5.89
N PHE A 69 -7.17 2.46 5.47
CA PHE A 69 -8.45 2.86 4.89
C PHE A 69 -9.26 3.76 5.82
N LEU A 70 -9.38 3.42 7.10
CA LEU A 70 -10.06 4.25 8.09
C LEU A 70 -9.39 5.61 8.26
N CYS A 71 -8.05 5.66 8.27
CA CYS A 71 -7.32 6.93 8.31
C CYS A 71 -7.62 7.79 7.08
N VAL A 72 -7.53 7.22 5.88
CA VAL A 72 -7.79 7.93 4.61
C VAL A 72 -9.26 8.40 4.51
N PHE A 73 -10.20 7.59 5.00
CA PHE A 73 -11.62 7.93 5.01
C PHE A 73 -11.98 8.99 6.06
N LEU A 74 -11.54 8.82 7.31
CA LEU A 74 -11.94 9.67 8.44
C LEU A 74 -11.06 10.92 8.59
N ILE A 75 -9.74 10.74 8.52
CA ILE A 75 -8.76 11.82 8.76
C ILE A 75 -8.61 12.67 7.50
N TYR A 76 -8.33 12.05 6.34
CA TYR A 76 -8.16 12.80 5.07
C TYR A 76 -9.49 13.23 4.43
N ARG A 77 -10.60 12.68 4.92
CA ARG A 77 -11.97 12.98 4.46
C ARG A 77 -12.17 12.73 2.96
N PHE A 78 -11.53 11.70 2.41
CA PHE A 78 -11.82 11.25 1.05
C PHE A 78 -13.16 10.49 1.01
N LYS A 79 -13.78 10.42 -0.17
CA LYS A 79 -14.98 9.58 -0.36
C LYS A 79 -14.60 8.11 -0.20
N LEU A 80 -15.56 7.27 0.17
CA LEU A 80 -15.35 5.84 0.47
C LEU A 80 -14.58 5.13 -0.66
N TRP A 81 -15.07 5.22 -1.90
CA TRP A 81 -14.44 4.57 -3.05
C TRP A 81 -13.06 5.12 -3.38
N HIS A 82 -12.85 6.43 -3.20
CA HIS A 82 -11.54 7.05 -3.43
C HIS A 82 -10.53 6.61 -2.38
N SER A 83 -10.99 6.47 -1.13
CA SER A 83 -10.17 5.98 -0.02
C SER A 83 -9.76 4.54 -0.27
N PHE A 84 -10.72 3.70 -0.70
CA PHE A 84 -10.47 2.31 -1.02
C PHE A 84 -9.50 2.16 -2.18
N LEU A 85 -9.72 2.88 -3.29
CA LEU A 85 -8.84 2.90 -4.45
C LEU A 85 -7.42 3.34 -4.06
N LEU A 86 -7.30 4.42 -3.29
CA LEU A 86 -5.99 4.91 -2.84
C LEU A 86 -5.24 3.86 -2.02
N VAL A 87 -5.91 3.26 -1.05
CA VAL A 87 -5.33 2.24 -0.19
C VAL A 87 -4.93 1.02 -1.01
N SER A 88 -5.82 0.49 -1.84
CA SER A 88 -5.56 -0.71 -2.64
C SER A 88 -4.40 -0.49 -3.60
N ILE A 89 -4.37 0.59 -4.38
CA ILE A 89 -3.27 0.86 -5.32
C ILE A 89 -1.94 1.02 -4.57
N THR A 90 -1.93 1.75 -3.47
CA THR A 90 -0.70 1.99 -2.68
C THR A 90 -0.17 0.70 -2.05
N TYR A 91 -1.05 -0.12 -1.48
CA TYR A 91 -0.67 -1.41 -0.89
C TYR A 91 -0.19 -2.41 -1.94
N VAL A 92 -0.92 -2.58 -3.04
CA VAL A 92 -0.53 -3.49 -4.10
C VAL A 92 0.82 -3.08 -4.70
N THR A 93 1.05 -1.78 -4.90
CA THR A 93 2.35 -1.27 -5.34
C THR A 93 3.47 -1.72 -4.39
N ASN A 94 3.27 -1.59 -3.08
CA ASN A 94 4.31 -2.00 -2.13
C ASN A 94 4.53 -3.51 -2.08
N VAL A 95 3.46 -4.31 -2.12
CA VAL A 95 3.56 -5.78 -2.18
C VAL A 95 4.34 -6.22 -3.42
N ILE A 96 4.12 -5.58 -4.58
CA ILE A 96 4.88 -5.86 -5.81
C ILE A 96 6.36 -5.49 -5.65
N LEU A 97 6.65 -4.33 -5.05
CA LEU A 97 8.04 -3.89 -4.80
C LEU A 97 8.78 -4.83 -3.84
N GLU A 98 8.12 -5.23 -2.76
CA GLU A 98 8.66 -6.17 -1.76
C GLU A 98 8.96 -7.52 -2.40
N LEU A 99 8.00 -8.06 -3.17
CA LEU A 99 8.19 -9.30 -3.92
C LEU A 99 9.36 -9.21 -4.89
N SER A 100 9.43 -8.12 -5.66
CA SER A 100 10.48 -7.92 -6.67
C SER A 100 11.86 -7.87 -6.02
N PHE A 101 11.97 -7.21 -4.86
CA PHE A 101 13.21 -7.15 -4.08
C PHE A 101 13.60 -8.53 -3.55
N ASN A 102 12.67 -9.24 -2.92
CA ASN A 102 12.94 -10.55 -2.34
C ASN A 102 13.30 -11.58 -3.41
N LEU A 103 12.65 -11.55 -4.58
CA LEU A 103 13.01 -12.41 -5.72
C LEU A 103 14.41 -12.08 -6.26
N ALA A 104 14.76 -10.79 -6.35
CA ALA A 104 16.08 -10.36 -6.81
C ALA A 104 17.20 -10.82 -5.85
N ILE A 105 17.03 -10.63 -4.53
CA ILE A 105 18.01 -11.08 -3.54
C ILE A 105 18.12 -12.61 -3.51
N ALA A 106 16.97 -13.29 -3.61
CA ALA A 106 16.96 -14.75 -3.65
C ALA A 106 17.56 -15.32 -4.94
N ASN A 107 17.94 -14.50 -5.93
CA ASN A 107 18.37 -14.94 -7.26
C ASN A 107 17.37 -15.92 -7.89
N PHE A 108 16.07 -15.66 -7.72
CA PHE A 108 14.97 -16.52 -8.17
C PHE A 108 14.94 -17.94 -7.56
N ASP A 109 15.72 -18.20 -6.50
CA ASP A 109 15.64 -19.43 -5.72
C ASP A 109 14.44 -19.37 -4.74
N HIS A 110 13.45 -20.24 -4.95
CA HIS A 110 12.24 -20.25 -4.14
C HIS A 110 12.49 -20.56 -2.66
N GLY A 111 13.49 -21.39 -2.33
CA GLY A 111 13.83 -21.71 -0.94
C GLY A 111 14.39 -20.51 -0.21
N LYS A 112 15.35 -19.81 -0.84
CA LYS A 112 15.95 -18.59 -0.29
C LYS A 112 14.94 -17.45 -0.20
N PHE A 113 14.04 -17.34 -1.17
CA PHE A 113 12.97 -16.33 -1.16
C PHE A 113 12.12 -16.41 0.11
N VAL A 114 11.68 -17.62 0.48
CA VAL A 114 10.87 -17.83 1.69
C VAL A 114 11.67 -17.50 2.95
N GLU A 115 12.96 -17.87 2.99
CA GLU A 115 13.84 -17.61 4.12
C GLU A 115 14.09 -16.10 4.33
N ILE A 116 14.46 -15.39 3.26
CA ILE A 116 14.72 -13.94 3.26
C ILE A 116 13.46 -13.17 3.67
N THR A 117 12.30 -13.52 3.09
CA THR A 117 11.03 -12.85 3.44
C THR A 117 10.64 -13.07 4.90
N ARG A 118 11.10 -14.16 5.54
CA ARG A 118 10.81 -14.44 6.95
C ARG A 118 11.80 -13.79 7.93
N ASN A 119 13.08 -13.74 7.56
CA ASN A 119 14.17 -13.41 8.50
C ASN A 119 14.70 -11.98 8.36
N ASP A 120 14.69 -11.38 7.16
CA ASP A 120 15.39 -10.12 6.87
C ASP A 120 14.47 -8.89 6.74
N TYR A 121 13.51 -8.76 7.65
CA TYR A 121 12.49 -7.69 7.60
C TYR A 121 13.08 -6.27 7.70
N ILE A 122 14.21 -6.08 8.40
CA ILE A 122 14.78 -4.73 8.64
C ILE A 122 15.32 -4.11 7.36
N ILE A 123 16.16 -4.86 6.62
CA ILE A 123 16.77 -4.37 5.38
C ILE A 123 15.68 -4.12 4.33
N GLN A 124 14.69 -5.00 4.26
CA GLN A 124 13.52 -4.86 3.38
C GLN A 124 12.76 -3.55 3.64
N ILE A 125 12.46 -3.23 4.92
CA ILE A 125 11.75 -1.99 5.27
C ILE A 125 12.53 -0.76 4.79
N TYR A 126 13.83 -0.67 5.07
CA TYR A 126 14.63 0.50 4.65
C TYR A 126 14.73 0.61 3.13
N PHE A 127 14.90 -0.51 2.43
CA PHE A 127 14.92 -0.54 0.98
C PHE A 127 13.61 -0.03 0.40
N LEU A 128 12.49 -0.59 0.84
CA LEU A 128 11.16 -0.22 0.36
C LEU A 128 10.81 1.23 0.70
N CYS A 129 11.13 1.72 1.89
CA CYS A 129 10.97 3.14 2.23
C CYS A 129 11.75 4.04 1.26
N SER A 130 12.99 3.65 0.92
CA SER A 130 13.83 4.40 -0.01
C SER A 130 13.23 4.39 -1.42
N VAL A 131 12.77 3.23 -1.88
CA VAL A 131 12.09 3.10 -3.18
C VAL A 131 10.79 3.91 -3.21
N ASN A 132 9.99 3.87 -2.15
CA ASN A 132 8.76 4.68 -2.03
C ASN A 132 9.06 6.16 -2.17
N LEU A 133 10.12 6.67 -1.54
CA LEU A 133 10.53 8.07 -1.63
C LEU A 133 11.03 8.43 -3.03
N VAL A 134 11.88 7.59 -3.63
CA VAL A 134 12.38 7.80 -4.99
C VAL A 134 11.24 7.79 -6.00
N LEU A 135 10.34 6.81 -5.90
CA LEU A 135 9.17 6.71 -6.76
C LEU A 135 8.25 7.91 -6.57
N SER A 136 7.99 8.33 -5.33
CA SER A 136 7.22 9.55 -5.05
C SER A 136 7.87 10.79 -5.67
N PHE A 137 9.20 10.92 -5.58
CA PHE A 137 9.94 12.02 -6.18
C PHE A 137 9.82 12.02 -7.71
N ILE A 138 9.98 10.85 -8.35
CA ILE A 138 9.83 10.67 -9.80
C ILE A 138 8.39 11.01 -10.23
N LEU A 139 7.38 10.47 -9.56
CA LEU A 139 5.96 10.72 -9.85
C LEU A 139 5.63 12.22 -9.74
N ASN A 140 6.10 12.89 -8.69
CA ASN A 140 5.88 14.32 -8.51
C ASN A 140 6.62 15.17 -9.54
N LYS A 141 7.88 14.81 -9.89
CA LYS A 141 8.70 15.55 -10.85
C LYS A 141 8.17 15.40 -12.28
N LEU A 142 7.84 14.18 -12.69
CA LEU A 142 7.29 13.88 -14.02
C LEU A 142 5.78 14.16 -14.09
N ARG A 143 5.16 14.53 -12.96
CA ARG A 143 3.71 14.69 -12.82
C ARG A 143 2.97 13.46 -13.31
N ILE A 144 3.46 12.24 -13.05
CA ILE A 144 2.78 11.00 -13.44
C ILE A 144 1.85 10.59 -12.29
N GLY A 145 0.60 10.25 -12.60
CA GLY A 145 -0.40 9.85 -11.62
C GLY A 145 -1.82 10.22 -12.06
N PHE A 146 -2.78 10.01 -11.18
CA PHE A 146 -4.21 10.20 -11.44
C PHE A 146 -4.74 11.44 -10.73
N SER A 147 -5.53 12.29 -11.38
CA SER A 147 -6.03 13.54 -10.78
C SER A 147 -7.51 13.49 -10.36
N PHE A 148 -8.24 12.44 -10.75
CA PHE A 148 -9.67 12.31 -10.44
C PHE A 148 -9.99 12.20 -8.95
N ILE A 149 -9.02 11.94 -8.07
CA ILE A 149 -9.25 11.90 -6.62
C ILE A 149 -9.33 13.29 -6.02
N THR A 150 -10.53 13.66 -5.57
CA THR A 150 -10.77 14.94 -4.88
C THR A 150 -11.24 14.73 -3.44
N SER A 151 -10.81 15.61 -2.53
CA SER A 151 -11.33 15.66 -1.16
C SER A 151 -12.82 16.03 -1.16
N ARG A 152 -13.58 15.51 -0.18
CA ARG A 152 -15.01 15.82 -0.01
C ARG A 152 -15.27 17.33 0.09
N SER A 153 -14.30 18.10 0.59
CA SER A 153 -14.38 19.56 0.71
C SER A 153 -14.31 20.32 -0.63
N HIS A 154 -13.93 19.68 -1.73
CA HIS A 154 -13.56 20.36 -2.98
C HIS A 154 -14.30 19.90 -4.25
N SER A 155 -15.22 18.93 -4.19
CA SER A 155 -15.84 18.41 -5.41
C SER A 155 -17.34 18.72 -5.50
N SER A 156 -17.77 19.39 -6.57
CA SER A 156 -19.18 19.47 -7.00
C SER A 156 -19.60 18.32 -7.94
N LYS A 157 -18.66 17.51 -8.46
CA LYS A 157 -18.93 16.38 -9.36
C LYS A 157 -18.33 15.09 -8.79
N SER A 158 -19.13 14.02 -8.70
CA SER A 158 -18.61 12.69 -8.38
C SER A 158 -18.18 11.99 -9.66
N ALA A 159 -16.90 11.62 -9.78
CA ALA A 159 -16.46 10.68 -10.80
C ALA A 159 -17.28 9.38 -10.65
N LYS A 160 -17.99 8.98 -11.71
CA LYS A 160 -18.73 7.73 -11.77
C LYS A 160 -17.84 6.70 -12.46
N PHE A 161 -17.46 5.65 -11.74
CA PHE A 161 -16.75 4.51 -12.32
C PHE A 161 -17.75 3.46 -12.84
N PRO A 162 -17.41 2.71 -13.90
CA PRO A 162 -18.23 1.59 -14.36
C PRO A 162 -18.25 0.46 -13.34
N THR A 163 -19.34 -0.33 -13.29
CA THR A 163 -19.50 -1.44 -12.33
C THR A 163 -18.33 -2.44 -12.36
N LYS A 164 -17.76 -2.67 -13.55
CA LYS A 164 -16.58 -3.53 -13.75
C LYS A 164 -15.37 -3.07 -12.93
N PHE A 165 -15.16 -1.76 -12.79
CA PHE A 165 -14.06 -1.20 -12.02
C PHE A 165 -14.13 -1.62 -10.55
N TYR A 166 -15.33 -1.50 -9.94
CA TYR A 166 -15.53 -1.89 -8.56
C TYR A 166 -15.33 -3.39 -8.35
N LEU A 167 -15.77 -4.23 -9.29
CA LEU A 167 -15.56 -5.68 -9.23
C LEU A 167 -14.06 -6.01 -9.20
N VAL A 168 -13.29 -5.42 -10.11
CA VAL A 168 -11.82 -5.62 -10.19
C VAL A 168 -11.14 -5.17 -8.90
N LEU A 169 -11.57 -4.04 -8.34
CA LEU A 169 -11.02 -3.50 -7.11
C LEU A 169 -11.28 -4.41 -5.90
N VAL A 170 -12.48 -4.96 -5.81
CA VAL A 170 -12.85 -5.97 -4.78
C VAL A 170 -12.04 -7.25 -4.99
N LEU A 171 -11.91 -7.74 -6.23
CA LEU A 171 -11.12 -8.92 -6.55
C LEU A 171 -9.64 -8.74 -6.17
N GLY A 172 -9.05 -7.59 -6.49
CA GLY A 172 -7.68 -7.25 -6.10
C GLY A 172 -7.49 -7.21 -4.59
N SER A 173 -8.48 -6.70 -3.86
CA SER A 173 -8.45 -6.66 -2.39
C SER A 173 -8.60 -8.05 -1.75
N LEU A 174 -9.40 -8.93 -2.35
CA LEU A 174 -9.46 -10.35 -1.98
C LEU A 174 -8.13 -11.05 -2.25
N LEU A 175 -7.49 -10.80 -3.39
CA LEU A 175 -6.17 -11.36 -3.70
C LEU A 175 -5.08 -10.87 -2.75
N LEU A 176 -5.12 -9.59 -2.34
CA LEU A 176 -4.24 -9.07 -1.28
C LEU A 176 -4.43 -9.84 0.03
N TYR A 177 -5.68 -10.08 0.44
CA TYR A 177 -5.99 -10.87 1.62
C TYR A 177 -5.43 -12.30 1.51
N PHE A 178 -5.68 -12.98 0.39
CA PHE A 178 -5.16 -14.33 0.15
C PHE A 178 -3.64 -14.37 0.07
N SER A 179 -2.99 -13.32 -0.42
CA SER A 179 -1.53 -13.19 -0.40
C SER A 179 -1.01 -13.24 1.04
N GLY A 180 -1.57 -12.42 1.93
CA GLY A 180 -1.19 -12.40 3.34
C GLY A 180 -1.42 -13.73 4.06
N VAL A 181 -2.54 -14.41 3.79
CA VAL A 181 -2.82 -15.75 4.36
C VAL A 181 -1.86 -16.80 3.80
N SER A 182 -1.57 -16.75 2.49
CA SER A 182 -0.71 -17.75 1.85
C SER A 182 0.74 -17.64 2.27
N PHE A 183 1.23 -16.44 2.57
CA PHE A 183 2.54 -16.24 3.16
C PHE A 183 2.74 -17.00 4.48
N ILE A 184 1.65 -17.20 5.23
CA ILE A 184 1.70 -17.78 6.58
C ILE A 184 1.43 -19.29 6.54
N PHE A 185 0.47 -19.72 5.72
CA PHE A 185 -0.02 -21.09 5.73
C PHE A 185 0.35 -21.91 4.49
N TYR A 186 0.61 -21.27 3.34
CA TYR A 186 0.69 -21.94 2.04
C TYR A 186 1.77 -21.37 1.10
N ASN A 187 3.03 -21.51 1.48
CA ASN A 187 4.19 -20.97 0.75
C ASN A 187 4.24 -21.38 -0.74
N LYS A 188 3.70 -22.54 -1.11
CA LYS A 188 3.74 -23.03 -2.51
C LYS A 188 2.85 -22.24 -3.47
N ILE A 189 1.76 -21.63 -2.98
CA ILE A 189 0.77 -20.93 -3.83
C ILE A 189 1.08 -19.42 -3.90
N ILE A 190 2.04 -18.94 -3.11
CA ILE A 190 2.34 -17.53 -2.97
C ILE A 190 2.62 -16.86 -4.33
N LEU A 191 3.45 -17.49 -5.17
CA LEU A 191 3.86 -16.93 -6.45
C LEU A 191 2.68 -16.82 -7.43
N ILE A 192 1.75 -17.78 -7.40
CA ILE A 192 0.54 -17.77 -8.23
C ILE A 192 -0.36 -16.62 -7.81
N ILE A 193 -0.63 -16.46 -6.52
CA ILE A 193 -1.50 -15.39 -6.00
C ILE A 193 -0.90 -14.01 -6.32
N HIS A 194 0.42 -13.85 -6.15
CA HIS A 194 1.09 -12.60 -6.49
C HIS A 194 1.06 -12.30 -7.99
N SER A 195 1.21 -13.31 -8.85
CA SER A 195 1.08 -13.13 -10.30
C SER A 195 -0.32 -12.66 -10.69
N MET A 196 -1.36 -13.25 -10.08
CA MET A 196 -2.75 -12.81 -10.28
C MET A 196 -2.97 -11.38 -9.77
N LEU A 197 -2.41 -11.05 -8.61
CA LEU A 197 -2.50 -9.71 -8.04
C LEU A 197 -1.84 -8.67 -8.96
N PHE A 198 -0.69 -9.00 -9.55
CA PHE A 198 0.00 -8.14 -10.51
C PHE A 198 -0.84 -7.89 -11.78
N LEU A 199 -1.48 -8.93 -12.32
CA LEU A 199 -2.38 -8.78 -13.48
C LEU A 199 -3.59 -7.89 -13.14
N VAL A 200 -4.22 -8.09 -11.99
CA VAL A 200 -5.32 -7.25 -11.51
C VAL A 200 -4.87 -5.80 -11.33
N PHE A 201 -3.65 -5.59 -10.82
CA PHE A 201 -3.06 -4.27 -10.66
C PHE A 201 -2.85 -3.54 -12.00
N LEU A 202 -2.26 -4.22 -12.99
CA LEU A 202 -2.09 -3.66 -14.33
C LEU A 202 -3.44 -3.28 -14.95
N TYR A 203 -4.45 -4.13 -14.77
CA TYR A 203 -5.80 -3.83 -15.25
C TYR A 203 -6.43 -2.63 -14.54
N LEU A 204 -6.24 -2.49 -13.21
CA LEU A 204 -6.69 -1.32 -12.45
C LEU A 204 -6.00 -0.02 -12.90
N ILE A 205 -4.70 -0.07 -13.17
CA ILE A 205 -3.96 1.08 -13.72
C ILE A 205 -4.53 1.45 -15.10
N HIS A 206 -4.73 0.46 -15.97
CA HIS A 206 -5.27 0.68 -17.30
C HIS A 206 -6.65 1.35 -17.24
N MET A 207 -7.58 0.82 -16.45
CA MET A 207 -8.92 1.41 -16.27
C MET A 207 -8.87 2.81 -15.65
N SER A 208 -7.93 3.05 -14.72
CA SER A 208 -7.75 4.38 -14.10
C SER A 208 -7.22 5.39 -15.11
N TYR A 209 -6.39 4.96 -16.07
CA TYR A 209 -5.89 5.79 -17.15
C TYR A 209 -6.97 6.09 -18.20
N GLU A 210 -7.78 5.10 -18.58
CA GLU A 210 -8.95 5.33 -19.44
C GLU A 210 -9.89 6.38 -18.83
N LYS A 211 -10.16 6.28 -17.52
CA LYS A 211 -11.00 7.25 -16.81
C LYS A 211 -10.42 8.66 -16.83
N GLU A 212 -9.10 8.81 -16.66
CA GLU A 212 -8.40 10.10 -16.71
C GLU A 212 -8.41 10.70 -18.12
N LEU A 213 -8.45 9.89 -19.19
CA LEU A 213 -8.58 10.38 -20.57
C LEU A 213 -10.00 10.84 -20.91
N GLU A 214 -11.02 10.31 -20.22
CA GLU A 214 -12.42 10.72 -20.40
C GLU A 214 -12.78 12.04 -19.69
N ASP A 215 -12.02 12.41 -18.65
CA ASP A 215 -12.24 13.62 -17.84
C ASP A 215 -11.47 14.83 -18.40
#